data_AF-A0A7C2GL18-F1
#
_entry.id   AF-A0A7C2GL18-F1
#
_cell.length_a   1.000
_cell.length_b   1.000
_cell.length_c   1.000
_cell.angle_alpha   90.00
_cell.angle_beta   90.00
_cell.angle_gamma   90.00
#
_symmetry.space_group_name_H-M   'P 1'
#
loop_
_entity.id
_entity.type
_entity.pdbx_description
1 polymer ?
#
loop_
_entity_poly.entity_id
_entity_poly.type
_entity_poly.pdbx_seq_one_letter_code
_entity_poly.pdbx_strand_id
1 'polypeptide(L)'
;MSTSVRQRFFSLLIKGAFFFEPLAPLFISRYLVQRLQELEREGWISSFHATTRRLGKFNYKMEINLELTSQQTARALDALLLNKLSGGR
;
A
#
# COMPACT_ATOMS: atom_id res chain seq x y z
N MET A 1 24.14 -26.83 13.31
CA MET A 1 24.40 -25.50 12.70
C MET A 1 23.69 -24.45 13.55
N SER A 2 24.48 -23.65 14.25
CA SER A 2 24.18 -23.09 15.58
C SER A 2 23.16 -21.95 15.60
N THR A 3 22.24 -21.99 16.56
CA THR A 3 21.20 -21.01 16.89
C THR A 3 21.71 -19.56 16.95
N SER A 4 23.00 -19.35 17.26
CA SER A 4 23.66 -18.03 17.28
C SER A 4 23.71 -17.31 15.94
N VAL A 5 23.78 -18.04 14.81
CA VAL A 5 23.82 -17.41 13.48
C VAL A 5 22.44 -16.85 13.14
N ARG A 6 21.36 -17.61 13.39
CA ARG A 6 19.97 -17.13 13.22
C ARG A 6 19.71 -15.88 14.05
N GLN A 7 20.07 -15.86 15.33
CA GLN A 7 19.84 -14.70 16.19
C GLN A 7 20.58 -13.44 15.71
N ARG A 8 21.82 -13.56 15.22
CA ARG A 8 22.56 -12.43 14.62
C ARG A 8 21.90 -11.93 13.33
N PHE A 9 21.41 -12.82 12.47
CA PHE A 9 20.67 -12.45 11.27
C PHE A 9 19.36 -11.73 11.58
N PHE A 10 18.56 -12.23 12.52
CA PHE A 10 17.34 -11.55 12.97
C PHE A 10 17.64 -10.19 13.62
N SER A 11 18.69 -10.09 14.43
CA SER A 11 19.12 -8.82 15.03
C SER A 11 19.52 -7.79 13.96
N LEU A 12 20.22 -8.21 12.92
CA LEU A 12 20.60 -7.35 11.78
C LEU A 12 19.39 -6.92 10.96
N LEU A 13 18.44 -7.82 10.70
CA LEU A 13 17.19 -7.50 10.00
C LEU A 13 16.31 -6.53 10.79
N ILE A 14 16.19 -6.70 12.11
CA ILE A 14 15.44 -5.79 12.98
C ILE A 14 16.14 -4.42 13.02
N LYS A 15 17.46 -4.37 13.13
CA LYS A 15 18.23 -3.12 13.06
C LYS A 15 18.11 -2.43 11.69
N GLY A 16 18.09 -3.21 10.61
CA GLY A 16 17.82 -2.71 9.25
C GLY A 16 16.42 -2.13 9.12
N ALA A 17 15.39 -2.87 9.57
CA ALA A 17 14.00 -2.41 9.58
C ALA A 17 13.81 -1.11 10.38
N PHE A 18 14.58 -0.91 11.46
CA PHE A 18 14.64 0.35 12.21
C PHE A 18 15.33 1.48 11.44
N PHE A 19 16.40 1.20 10.69
CA PHE A 19 17.09 2.19 9.86
C PHE A 19 16.27 2.64 8.64
N PHE A 20 15.47 1.73 8.08
CA PHE A 20 14.56 2.02 6.96
C PHE A 20 13.17 2.50 7.40
N GLU A 21 12.87 2.50 8.70
CA GLU A 21 11.59 2.96 9.25
C GLU A 21 11.21 4.39 8.81
N PRO A 22 12.13 5.39 8.78
CA PRO A 22 11.80 6.74 8.30
C PRO A 22 11.46 6.79 6.81
N LEU A 23 11.98 5.83 6.04
CA LEU A 23 11.82 5.77 4.58
C LEU A 23 10.62 4.94 4.17
N ALA A 24 10.22 3.95 4.97
CA ALA A 24 9.02 3.14 4.74
C ALA A 24 7.76 3.97 4.42
N PRO A 25 7.40 5.04 5.18
CA PRO A 25 6.25 5.86 4.83
C PRO A 25 6.42 6.60 3.50
N LEU A 26 7.64 7.02 3.13
CA LEU A 26 7.91 7.65 1.84
C LEU A 26 7.75 6.66 0.69
N PHE A 27 8.27 5.43 0.83
CA PHE A 27 8.14 4.39 -0.19
C PHE A 27 6.68 3.96 -0.39
N ILE A 28 5.96 3.68 0.71
CA ILE A 28 4.56 3.29 0.66
C ILE A 28 3.71 4.42 0.06
N SER A 29 3.94 5.67 0.49
CA SER A 29 3.22 6.83 -0.02
C SER A 29 3.47 7.02 -1.52
N ARG A 30 4.73 6.99 -1.97
CA ARG A 30 5.07 7.12 -3.40
C ARG A 30 4.48 6.01 -4.25
N TYR A 31 4.60 4.77 -3.79
CA TYR A 31 4.04 3.62 -4.49
C TYR A 31 2.51 3.75 -4.61
N LEU A 32 1.83 4.10 -3.52
CA LEU A 32 0.38 4.29 -3.50
C LEU A 32 -0.04 5.40 -4.47
N VAL A 33 0.64 6.55 -4.43
CA VAL A 33 0.37 7.66 -5.35
C VAL A 33 0.59 7.23 -6.81
N GLN A 34 1.67 6.52 -7.12
CA GLN A 34 1.89 6.00 -8.47
C GLN A 34 0.77 5.08 -8.93
N ARG A 35 0.31 4.16 -8.08
CA ARG A 35 -0.81 3.27 -8.42
C ARG A 35 -2.11 4.02 -8.63
N LEU A 36 -2.39 5.05 -7.82
CA LEU A 36 -3.56 5.88 -8.00
C LEU A 36 -3.48 6.72 -9.29
N GLN A 37 -2.30 7.21 -9.65
CA GLN A 37 -2.07 7.89 -10.94
C GLN A 37 -2.26 6.95 -12.13
N GLU A 38 -1.82 5.69 -12.02
CA GLU A 38 -2.07 4.68 -13.05
C GLU A 38 -3.57 4.44 -13.22
N LEU A 39 -4.32 4.26 -12.12
CA LEU A 39 -5.77 4.09 -12.14
C LEU A 39 -6.50 5.30 -12.74
N GLU A 40 -6.03 6.51 -12.43
CA GLU A 40 -6.58 7.75 -13.00
C GLU A 40 -6.34 7.80 -14.51
N ARG A 41 -5.11 7.51 -14.96
CA ARG A 41 -4.73 7.49 -16.39
C ARG A 41 -5.47 6.43 -17.20
N GLU A 42 -5.71 5.27 -16.60
CA GLU A 42 -6.49 4.18 -17.19
C GLU A 42 -8.00 4.45 -17.16
N GLY A 43 -8.44 5.53 -16.50
CA GLY A 43 -9.84 5.93 -16.41
C GLY A 43 -10.66 5.11 -15.42
N TRP A 44 -10.02 4.37 -14.52
CA TRP A 44 -10.69 3.66 -13.42
C TRP A 44 -11.23 4.62 -12.35
N ILE A 45 -10.55 5.74 -12.12
CA ILE A 45 -10.97 6.80 -11.20
C ILE A 45 -10.93 8.14 -11.91
N SER A 46 -11.75 9.11 -11.47
CA SER A 46 -11.77 10.45 -12.05
C SER A 46 -10.67 11.34 -11.47
N SER A 47 -10.50 11.29 -10.15
CA SER A 47 -9.45 12.04 -9.46
C SER A 47 -9.18 11.36 -8.12
N PHE A 48 -8.05 11.72 -7.49
CA PHE A 48 -7.75 11.26 -6.15
C PHE A 48 -6.96 12.30 -5.35
N HIS A 49 -7.08 12.21 -4.03
CA HIS A 49 -6.20 12.88 -3.10
C HIS A 49 -5.71 11.88 -2.06
N ALA A 50 -4.38 11.72 -1.97
CA ALA A 50 -3.76 10.79 -1.04
C ALA A 50 -2.78 11.54 -0.13
N THR A 51 -2.96 11.39 1.17
CA THR A 51 -2.05 11.93 2.19
C THR A 51 -1.58 10.80 3.09
N THR A 52 -0.26 10.75 3.33
CA THR A 52 0.36 9.84 4.28
C THR A 52 1.00 10.65 5.40
N ARG A 53 0.59 10.42 6.64
CA ARG A 53 1.22 11.02 7.83
C ARG A 53 1.73 9.95 8.77
N ARG A 54 2.90 10.20 9.36
CA ARG A 54 3.44 9.36 10.43
C ARG A 54 2.80 9.78 11.75
N LEU A 55 2.18 8.84 12.45
CA LEU A 55 1.60 9.04 13.78
C LEU A 55 2.58 8.64 14.89
N GLY A 56 3.53 7.75 14.58
CA GLY A 56 4.52 7.30 15.53
C GLY A 56 5.43 6.23 14.92
N LYS A 57 6.13 5.52 15.80
CA LYS A 57 7.03 4.47 15.38
C LYS A 57 6.25 3.29 14.77
N PHE A 58 6.54 2.94 13.52
CA PHE A 58 5.80 1.96 12.71
C PHE A 58 4.27 2.20 12.64
N ASN A 59 3.82 3.43 12.94
CA ASN A 59 2.40 3.79 12.95
C ASN A 59 2.17 4.93 11.95
N TYR A 60 1.40 4.62 10.92
CA TYR A 60 1.16 5.50 9.79
C TYR A 60 -0.34 5.60 9.53
N LYS A 61 -0.81 6.82 9.27
CA LYS A 61 -2.16 7.05 8.79
C LYS A 61 -2.10 7.43 7.33
N MET A 62 -2.84 6.69 6.53
CA MET A 62 -3.06 6.96 5.12
C MET A 62 -4.51 7.39 4.95
N GLU A 63 -4.72 8.55 4.37
CA GLU A 63 -6.03 9.09 4.03
C GLU A 63 -6.09 9.17 2.50
N ILE A 64 -7.05 8.47 1.91
CA ILE A 64 -7.25 8.41 0.46
C ILE A 64 -8.69 8.83 0.19
N ASN A 65 -8.83 9.92 -0.55
CA ASN A 65 -10.10 10.37 -1.09
C ASN A 65 -10.10 10.03 -2.57
N LEU A 66 -11.11 9.27 -3.01
CA LEU A 66 -11.29 8.86 -4.40
C LEU A 66 -12.55 9.50 -4.94
N GLU A 67 -12.45 10.13 -6.10
CA GLU A 67 -13.61 10.58 -6.84
C GLU A 67 -13.86 9.63 -8.00
N LEU A 68 -15.07 9.10 -8.04
CA LEU A 68 -15.52 8.11 -9.00
C LEU A 68 -16.85 8.57 -9.58
N THR A 69 -17.00 8.44 -10.90
CA THR A 69 -18.32 8.51 -11.52
C THR A 69 -19.14 7.25 -11.21
N SER A 70 -20.44 7.30 -11.45
CA SER A 70 -21.32 6.13 -11.35
C SER A 70 -20.84 4.96 -12.21
N GLN A 71 -20.42 5.24 -13.45
CA GLN A 71 -19.91 4.23 -14.38
C GLN A 71 -18.60 3.59 -13.90
N GLN A 72 -17.67 4.39 -13.36
CA GLN A 72 -16.42 3.88 -12.79
C GLN A 72 -16.66 3.06 -11.53
N THR A 73 -17.60 3.50 -10.69
CA THR A 73 -18.02 2.76 -9.49
C THR A 73 -18.57 1.38 -9.85
N ALA A 74 -19.43 1.29 -10.86
CA ALA A 74 -19.97 0.02 -11.35
C ALA A 74 -18.84 -0.91 -11.84
N ARG A 75 -17.92 -0.40 -12.67
CA ARG A 75 -16.76 -1.16 -13.15
C ARG A 75 -15.86 -1.67 -12.02
N ALA A 76 -15.60 -0.83 -11.02
CA ALA A 76 -14.78 -1.20 -9.87
C ALA A 76 -15.45 -2.28 -9.01
N LEU A 77 -16.77 -2.17 -8.80
CA LEU A 77 -17.56 -3.18 -8.09
C LEU A 77 -17.57 -4.52 -8.84
N ASP A 78 -17.80 -4.50 -10.15
CA ASP A 78 -17.76 -5.71 -10.97
C ASP A 78 -16.39 -6.39 -10.90
N ALA A 79 -15.30 -5.62 -11.02
CA ALA A 79 -13.94 -6.16 -10.91
C ALA A 79 -13.64 -6.74 -9.51
N LEU A 80 -14.10 -6.08 -8.44
CA LEU A 80 -13.94 -6.58 -7.07
C LEU A 80 -14.73 -7.87 -6.84
N LEU A 81 -15.97 -7.94 -7.34
CA LEU A 81 -16.81 -9.13 -7.24
C LEU A 81 -16.25 -10.28 -8.06
N LEU A 82 -15.80 -10.03 -9.29
CA LEU A 82 -15.14 -11.05 -10.14
C LEU A 82 -13.86 -11.58 -9.51
N ASN A 83 -13.01 -10.71 -8.92
CA ASN A 83 -11.82 -11.15 -8.21
C ASN A 83 -12.15 -11.97 -6.95
N LYS A 84 -13.20 -11.61 -6.21
CA LYS A 84 -13.69 -12.40 -5.06
C LYS A 84 -14.19 -13.78 -5.48
N LEU A 85 -14.85 -13.87 -6.64
CA LEU A 85 -15.35 -15.14 -7.17
C LEU A 85 -14.24 -15.99 -7.81
N SER A 86 -13.20 -15.36 -8.37
CA SER A 86 -12.04 -16.05 -8.95
C SER A 86 -11.06 -16.60 -7.90
N GLY A 87 -11.02 -16.02 -6.70
CA GLY A 87 -10.15 -16.47 -5.60
C GLY A 87 -10.69 -17.65 -4.78
N GLY A 88 -11.79 -18.27 -5.20
CA GLY A 88 -12.45 -19.41 -4.54
C GLY A 88 -12.05 -20.79 -5.05
N ARG A 89 -10.79 -20.98 -5.47
CA ARG A 89 -10.21 -22.30 -5.81
C ARG A 89 -8.92 -22.53 -5.04
#